data_AF-N9W9M9-F1
#
_entry.id   AF-N9W9M9-F1
#
_cell.length_a   1.000
_cell.length_b   1.000
_cell.length_c   1.000
_cell.angle_alpha   90.00
_cell.angle_beta   90.00
_cell.angle_gamma   90.00
#
_symmetry.space_group_name_H-M   'P 1'
#
loop_
_entity.id
_entity.type
_entity.pdbx_description
1 polymer ?
#
loop_
_entity_poly.entity_id
_entity_poly.type
_entity_poly.pdbx_seq_one_letter_code
_entity_poly.pdbx_strand_id
1 'polypeptide(L)'
;MTESDEETLANYGDDVAGLAAAIASIRDPIETVRAQRHWTTQNSSGYNDFQPADLQKVLEALRSLTNAFPITATHGEISEDAPVRFDVDALPDCIREVAMATGGQALNNVEPLINRIQINLGDSGLKPVIATDGAESLTKWLSAFLGPSEDFPESVAILDLSLIPSDVVHIAVAVIARLVFEALQRHINATGQALPTVLVLEEAHNFVRRDTDAGANAQATDLCRQAFERIAREGRKFGLGLLLASQRPSELSPTVLAQCNSFLLHRIVNDVDQNLVRRLVPDALGGLLGELPTLPSQQAILLGWAVPTPVLLKVRDLPKAQRPRSHDPKFWDTWLGTAGSVPNWADIATSWENVSPDATG
;
A
#
# COMPACT_ATOMS: atom_id res chain seq x y z
N MET A 1 28.89 -11.75 24.26
CA MET A 1 28.37 -10.37 24.27
C MET A 1 29.45 -9.48 24.85
N THR A 2 29.80 -8.44 24.13
CA THR A 2 30.65 -7.36 24.61
C THR A 2 29.78 -6.31 25.32
N GLU A 3 30.35 -5.40 26.11
CA GLU A 3 29.60 -4.26 26.68
C GLU A 3 28.92 -3.42 25.57
N SER A 4 29.52 -3.35 24.38
CA SER A 4 28.94 -2.71 23.19
C SER A 4 27.64 -3.37 22.71
N ASP A 5 27.48 -4.69 22.88
CA ASP A 5 26.25 -5.39 22.48
C ASP A 5 25.10 -5.12 23.46
N GLU A 6 25.40 -4.82 24.73
CA GLU A 6 24.41 -4.47 25.77
C GLU A 6 23.87 -3.06 25.60
N GLU A 7 24.71 -2.09 25.22
CA GLU A 7 24.26 -0.76 24.83
C GLU A 7 23.37 -0.79 23.58
N THR A 8 23.63 -1.72 22.65
CA THR A 8 22.83 -1.86 21.42
C THR A 8 21.43 -2.43 21.71
N LEU A 9 21.30 -3.31 22.70
CA LEU A 9 20.02 -3.87 23.15
C LEU A 9 19.13 -2.82 23.86
N ALA A 10 19.71 -1.80 24.48
CA ALA A 10 18.97 -0.72 25.13
C ALA A 10 18.21 0.19 24.13
N ASN A 11 18.56 0.16 22.85
CA ASN A 11 17.92 0.97 21.81
C ASN A 11 16.55 0.44 21.34
N TYR A 12 16.13 -0.75 21.79
CA TYR A 12 14.88 -1.39 21.36
C TYR A 12 13.62 -0.97 22.17
N GLY A 13 13.72 0.03 23.04
CA GLY A 13 12.58 0.63 23.77
C GLY A 13 12.25 -0.05 25.11
N ASP A 14 11.42 0.62 25.93
CA ASP A 14 11.12 0.23 27.33
C ASP A 14 10.43 -1.14 27.47
N ASP A 15 9.69 -1.59 26.46
CA ASP A 15 8.99 -2.89 26.45
C ASP A 15 9.96 -4.10 26.37
N VAL A 16 11.24 -3.88 26.05
CA VAL A 16 12.27 -4.92 25.88
C VAL A 16 13.26 -4.96 27.05
N ALA A 17 13.14 -4.04 28.02
CA ALA A 17 14.07 -3.93 29.15
C ALA A 17 14.19 -5.23 29.98
N GLY A 18 13.07 -5.96 30.13
CA GLY A 18 13.06 -7.26 30.81
C GLY A 18 13.81 -8.35 30.04
N LEU A 19 13.72 -8.35 28.71
CA LEU A 19 14.40 -9.32 27.84
C LEU A 19 15.90 -9.01 27.77
N ALA A 20 16.29 -7.73 27.65
CA ALA A 20 17.69 -7.31 27.65
C ALA A 20 18.41 -7.71 28.94
N ALA A 21 17.78 -7.47 30.10
CA ALA A 21 18.31 -7.90 31.40
C ALA A 21 18.42 -9.43 31.50
N ALA A 22 17.44 -10.17 30.97
CA ALA A 22 17.48 -11.62 30.95
C ALA A 22 18.59 -12.18 30.04
N ILE A 23 18.80 -11.58 28.87
CA ILE A 23 19.89 -11.95 27.94
C ILE A 23 21.25 -11.68 28.60
N ALA A 24 21.42 -10.51 29.23
CA ALA A 24 22.63 -10.17 29.97
C ALA A 24 22.91 -11.17 31.12
N SER A 25 21.86 -11.67 31.78
CA SER A 25 22.00 -12.66 32.86
C SER A 25 22.59 -14.01 32.44
N ILE A 26 22.60 -14.33 31.12
CA ILE A 26 23.22 -15.55 30.59
C ILE A 26 24.75 -15.41 30.44
N ARG A 27 25.26 -14.17 30.39
CA ARG A 27 26.72 -13.92 30.30
C ARG A 27 27.47 -14.58 31.46
N ASP A 28 27.01 -14.39 32.68
CA ASP A 28 27.70 -14.87 33.88
C ASP A 28 27.82 -16.41 33.92
N PRO A 29 26.76 -17.21 33.66
CA PRO A 29 26.88 -18.66 33.49
C PRO A 29 27.89 -19.09 32.42
N ILE A 30 27.91 -18.42 31.26
CA ILE A 30 28.80 -18.74 30.15
C ILE A 30 30.25 -18.41 30.49
N GLU A 31 30.51 -17.21 31.01
CA GLU A 31 31.84 -16.78 31.43
C GLU A 31 32.35 -17.62 32.60
N THR A 32 31.47 -18.06 33.51
CA THR A 32 31.85 -18.98 34.58
C THR A 32 32.32 -20.32 34.02
N VAL A 33 31.59 -20.92 33.08
CA VAL A 33 31.99 -22.18 32.43
C VAL A 33 33.29 -22.01 31.63
N ARG A 34 33.42 -20.91 30.90
CA ARG A 34 34.62 -20.56 30.13
C ARG A 34 35.84 -20.39 31.04
N ALA A 35 35.72 -19.62 32.11
CA ALA A 35 36.79 -19.37 33.08
C ALA A 35 37.20 -20.64 33.83
N GLN A 36 36.24 -21.51 34.18
CA GLN A 36 36.52 -22.80 34.83
C GLN A 36 37.34 -23.76 33.94
N ARG A 37 37.21 -23.66 32.62
CA ARG A 37 37.97 -24.49 31.67
C ARG A 37 39.24 -23.83 31.19
N HIS A 38 39.41 -22.54 31.41
CA HIS A 38 40.61 -21.81 31.04
C HIS A 38 41.78 -22.15 31.96
N TRP A 39 42.93 -22.46 31.38
CA TRP A 39 44.17 -22.64 32.11
C TRP A 39 45.26 -21.74 31.51
N THR A 40 46.19 -21.32 32.37
CA THR A 40 47.32 -20.48 31.98
C THR A 40 48.59 -21.02 32.62
N THR A 41 49.64 -21.10 31.83
CA THR A 41 51.02 -21.37 32.25
C THR A 41 51.91 -20.21 31.82
N GLN A 42 53.18 -20.18 32.27
CA GLN A 42 54.11 -19.08 31.95
C GLN A 42 54.30 -18.82 30.44
N ASN A 43 54.09 -19.83 29.58
CA ASN A 43 54.35 -19.72 28.14
C ASN A 43 53.12 -20.01 27.25
N SER A 44 51.97 -20.39 27.82
CA SER A 44 50.77 -20.71 27.03
C SER A 44 49.50 -20.61 27.85
N SER A 45 48.40 -20.29 27.16
CA SER A 45 47.03 -20.34 27.68
C SER A 45 46.20 -21.24 26.79
N GLY A 46 45.23 -21.95 27.38
CA GLY A 46 44.33 -22.80 26.64
C GLY A 46 43.06 -23.09 27.41
N TYR A 47 42.23 -23.96 26.84
CA TYR A 47 41.02 -24.45 27.49
C TYR A 47 41.09 -25.97 27.57
N ASN A 48 40.60 -26.51 28.68
CA ASN A 48 40.32 -27.94 28.82
C ASN A 48 39.01 -28.29 28.11
N ASP A 49 38.84 -29.56 27.75
CA ASP A 49 37.61 -30.05 27.13
C ASP A 49 36.38 -29.78 28.01
N PHE A 50 35.35 -29.20 27.40
CA PHE A 50 34.06 -28.96 28.03
C PHE A 50 33.35 -30.28 28.30
N GLN A 51 32.90 -30.48 29.53
CA GLN A 51 32.20 -31.68 29.93
C GLN A 51 30.69 -31.51 29.71
N PRO A 52 29.93 -32.60 29.53
CA PRO A 52 28.48 -32.54 29.35
C PRO A 52 27.76 -31.75 30.46
N ALA A 53 28.25 -31.83 31.70
CA ALA A 53 27.69 -31.08 32.84
C ALA A 53 27.89 -29.55 32.73
N ASP A 54 28.94 -29.10 32.04
CA ASP A 54 29.18 -27.67 31.81
C ASP A 54 28.20 -27.14 30.76
N LEU A 55 28.01 -27.91 29.68
CA LEU A 55 27.05 -27.58 28.64
C LEU A 55 25.62 -27.60 29.17
N GLN A 56 25.30 -28.49 30.12
CA GLN A 56 23.99 -28.57 30.73
C GLN A 56 23.62 -27.31 31.53
N LYS A 57 24.59 -26.69 32.22
CA LYS A 57 24.37 -25.40 32.91
C LYS A 57 24.05 -24.26 31.94
N VAL A 58 24.76 -24.20 30.82
CA VAL A 58 24.49 -23.22 29.76
C VAL A 58 23.12 -23.47 29.13
N LEU A 59 22.78 -24.74 28.89
CA LEU A 59 21.47 -25.15 28.36
C LEU A 59 20.32 -24.81 29.31
N GLU A 60 20.50 -24.99 30.61
CA GLU A 60 19.51 -24.61 31.63
C GLU A 60 19.30 -23.10 31.69
N ALA A 61 20.37 -22.30 31.61
CA ALA A 61 20.27 -20.84 31.55
C ALA A 61 19.53 -20.38 30.27
N LEU A 62 19.87 -20.95 29.11
CA LEU A 62 19.18 -20.67 27.85
C LEU A 62 17.71 -21.08 27.88
N ARG A 63 17.39 -22.25 28.47
CA ARG A 63 16.01 -22.72 28.66
C ARG A 63 15.22 -21.86 29.63
N SER A 64 15.85 -21.37 30.70
CA SER A 64 15.21 -20.44 31.64
C SER A 64 14.81 -19.15 30.94
N LEU A 65 15.66 -18.63 30.04
CA LEU A 65 15.34 -17.46 29.23
C LEU A 65 14.17 -17.74 28.27
N THR A 66 14.22 -18.85 27.53
CA THR A 66 13.13 -19.22 26.61
C THR A 66 11.81 -19.53 27.33
N ASN A 67 11.85 -20.00 28.58
CA ASN A 67 10.65 -20.24 29.38
C ASN A 67 10.09 -18.95 30.02
N ALA A 68 10.96 -18.02 30.42
CA ALA A 68 10.55 -16.72 30.96
C ALA A 68 10.00 -15.80 29.87
N PHE A 69 10.49 -15.96 28.64
CA PHE A 69 10.02 -15.27 27.43
C PHE A 69 9.59 -16.32 26.39
N PRO A 70 8.48 -17.03 26.63
CA PRO A 70 8.01 -18.04 25.69
C PRO A 70 7.72 -17.37 24.35
N ILE A 71 8.32 -17.91 23.29
CA ILE A 71 8.11 -17.47 21.89
C ILE A 71 6.59 -17.48 21.55
N THR A 72 5.81 -18.30 22.26
CA THR A 72 4.36 -18.41 22.14
C THR A 72 3.57 -17.15 22.53
N ALA A 73 4.18 -16.16 23.19
CA ALA A 73 3.51 -14.91 23.58
C ALA A 73 3.40 -13.86 22.47
N THR A 74 3.80 -14.17 21.22
CA THR A 74 3.61 -13.28 20.06
C THR A 74 2.27 -13.43 19.36
N HIS A 75 1.36 -14.30 19.85
CA HIS A 75 -0.05 -14.24 19.45
C HIS A 75 -0.72 -13.07 20.15
N GLY A 76 -0.22 -11.86 19.87
CA GLY A 76 -0.87 -10.63 20.29
C GLY A 76 -2.28 -10.57 19.70
N GLU A 77 -3.15 -9.82 20.37
CA GLU A 77 -4.52 -9.48 19.96
C GLU A 77 -4.57 -8.61 18.68
N ILE A 78 -3.56 -8.71 17.83
CA ILE A 78 -3.39 -7.94 16.60
C ILE A 78 -3.93 -8.81 15.47
N SER A 79 -5.00 -8.34 14.85
CA SER A 79 -5.56 -8.98 13.65
C SER A 79 -4.54 -8.95 12.50
N GLU A 80 -4.57 -9.97 11.65
CA GLU A 80 -3.79 -10.05 10.40
C GLU A 80 -3.97 -8.83 9.48
N ASP A 81 -5.12 -8.15 9.57
CA ASP A 81 -5.43 -6.96 8.78
C ASP A 81 -5.07 -5.64 9.47
N ALA A 82 -4.53 -5.68 10.69
CA ALA A 82 -4.13 -4.49 11.41
C ALA A 82 -2.92 -3.82 10.72
N PRO A 83 -2.99 -2.52 10.37
CA PRO A 83 -1.91 -1.80 9.70
C PRO A 83 -0.80 -1.42 10.68
N VAL A 84 -0.15 -2.44 11.25
CA VAL A 84 0.98 -2.28 12.16
C VAL A 84 2.26 -2.30 11.35
N ARG A 85 3.15 -1.34 11.64
CA ARG A 85 4.47 -1.30 10.99
C ARG A 85 5.29 -2.50 11.46
N PHE A 86 5.87 -3.23 10.51
CA PHE A 86 6.84 -4.28 10.76
C PHE A 86 8.00 -4.17 9.79
N ASP A 87 9.11 -4.83 10.11
CA ASP A 87 10.27 -4.93 9.24
C ASP A 87 9.98 -5.94 8.11
N VAL A 88 9.87 -5.43 6.88
CA VAL A 88 9.55 -6.25 5.72
C VAL A 88 10.71 -7.16 5.31
N ASP A 89 11.95 -6.80 5.65
CA ASP A 89 13.13 -7.62 5.36
C ASP A 89 13.20 -8.85 6.28
N ALA A 90 12.56 -8.79 7.46
CA ALA A 90 12.43 -9.91 8.38
C ALA A 90 11.32 -10.91 7.98
N LEU A 91 10.37 -10.50 7.11
CA LEU A 91 9.21 -11.32 6.74
C LEU A 91 9.57 -12.69 6.14
N PRO A 92 10.53 -12.80 5.18
CA PRO A 92 10.98 -14.09 4.64
C PRO A 92 11.43 -15.08 5.73
N ASP A 93 12.19 -14.60 6.70
CA ASP A 93 12.74 -15.44 7.76
C ASP A 93 11.67 -15.84 8.77
N CYS A 94 10.76 -14.93 9.14
CA CYS A 94 9.61 -15.27 10.00
C CYS A 94 8.72 -16.36 9.36
N ILE A 95 8.45 -16.28 8.05
CA ILE A 95 7.68 -17.30 7.34
C ILE A 95 8.40 -18.65 7.37
N ARG A 96 9.72 -18.64 7.18
CA ARG A 96 10.55 -19.86 7.24
C ARG A 96 10.50 -20.49 8.62
N GLU A 97 10.65 -19.70 9.68
CA GLU A 97 10.59 -20.18 11.06
C GLU A 97 9.23 -20.81 11.40
N VAL A 98 8.13 -20.17 10.99
CA VAL A 98 6.76 -20.72 11.17
C VAL A 98 6.59 -22.03 10.42
N ALA A 99 7.12 -22.13 9.20
CA ALA A 99 7.07 -23.36 8.41
C ALA A 99 7.89 -24.50 9.05
N MET A 100 9.07 -24.19 9.60
CA MET A 100 9.91 -25.15 10.32
C MET A 100 9.22 -25.64 11.59
N ALA A 101 8.59 -24.74 12.35
CA ALA A 101 7.83 -25.06 13.56
C ALA A 101 6.60 -25.94 13.27
N THR A 102 5.94 -25.73 12.13
CA THR A 102 4.80 -26.54 11.68
C THR A 102 5.22 -27.97 11.29
N GLY A 103 6.45 -28.13 10.79
CA GLY A 103 7.02 -29.42 10.42
C GLY A 103 6.45 -30.05 9.14
N GLY A 104 6.86 -31.28 8.86
CA GLY A 104 6.41 -32.03 7.68
C GLY A 104 6.90 -31.44 6.36
N GLN A 105 6.01 -31.32 5.37
CA GLN A 105 6.31 -30.73 4.04
C GLN A 105 6.08 -29.21 4.00
N ALA A 106 5.74 -28.57 5.14
CA ALA A 106 5.43 -27.15 5.17
C ALA A 106 6.56 -26.31 4.57
N LEU A 107 7.81 -26.50 5.02
CA LEU A 107 8.98 -25.77 4.52
C LEU A 107 9.13 -25.88 2.99
N ASN A 108 9.00 -27.08 2.43
CA ASN A 108 9.09 -27.31 0.98
C ASN A 108 7.98 -26.59 0.21
N ASN A 109 6.79 -26.44 0.81
CA ASN A 109 5.66 -25.75 0.19
C ASN A 109 5.83 -24.21 0.23
N VAL A 110 6.50 -23.66 1.25
CA VAL A 110 6.65 -22.21 1.41
C VAL A 110 7.92 -21.64 0.78
N GLU A 111 8.95 -22.44 0.53
CA GLU A 111 10.20 -21.95 -0.07
C GLU A 111 10.00 -21.21 -1.42
N PRO A 112 9.14 -21.68 -2.35
CA PRO A 112 8.84 -20.93 -3.57
C PRO A 112 8.17 -19.58 -3.30
N LEU A 113 7.35 -19.48 -2.25
CA LEU A 113 6.71 -18.23 -1.84
C LEU A 113 7.74 -17.26 -1.24
N ILE A 114 8.60 -17.75 -0.35
CA ILE A 114 9.70 -16.98 0.26
C ILE A 114 10.59 -16.37 -0.83
N ASN A 115 11.01 -17.17 -1.81
CA ASN A 115 11.83 -16.69 -2.92
C ASN A 115 11.12 -15.59 -3.73
N ARG A 116 9.80 -15.73 -3.98
CA ARG A 116 9.02 -14.69 -4.66
C ARG A 116 8.91 -13.41 -3.85
N ILE A 117 8.71 -13.51 -2.53
CA ILE A 117 8.68 -12.35 -1.63
C ILE A 117 10.03 -11.61 -1.68
N GLN A 118 11.14 -12.34 -1.58
CA GLN A 118 12.48 -11.76 -1.63
C GLN A 118 12.76 -11.05 -2.98
N ILE A 119 12.34 -11.64 -4.10
CA ILE A 119 12.45 -11.02 -5.42
C ILE A 119 11.64 -9.71 -5.47
N ASN A 120 10.41 -9.72 -4.96
CA ASN A 120 9.55 -8.53 -4.94
C ASN A 120 10.08 -7.42 -4.02
N LEU A 121 10.67 -7.78 -2.86
CA LEU A 121 11.31 -6.82 -1.96
C LEU A 121 12.56 -6.17 -2.58
N GLY A 122 13.28 -6.92 -3.44
CA GLY A 122 14.43 -6.42 -4.18
C GLY A 122 14.10 -5.54 -5.39
N ASP A 123 12.82 -5.46 -5.80
CA ASP A 123 12.43 -4.66 -6.95
C ASP A 123 12.39 -3.16 -6.60
N SER A 124 13.25 -2.38 -7.27
CA SER A 124 13.35 -0.94 -7.09
C SER A 124 12.05 -0.16 -7.39
N GLY A 125 11.18 -0.69 -8.26
CA GLY A 125 9.87 -0.09 -8.54
C GLY A 125 8.84 -0.35 -7.44
N LEU A 126 9.04 -1.40 -6.65
CA LEU A 126 8.18 -1.79 -5.54
C LEU A 126 8.60 -1.21 -4.19
N LYS A 127 9.91 -1.00 -4.01
CA LYS A 127 10.48 -0.49 -2.76
C LYS A 127 9.79 0.76 -2.21
N PRO A 128 9.42 1.79 -3.02
CA PRO A 128 8.71 2.96 -2.50
C PRO A 128 7.34 2.65 -1.87
N VAL A 129 6.69 1.57 -2.32
CA VAL A 129 5.35 1.16 -1.87
C VAL A 129 5.43 0.21 -0.66
N ILE A 130 6.39 -0.71 -0.65
CA ILE A 130 6.49 -1.78 0.35
C ILE A 130 7.37 -1.39 1.55
N ALA A 131 8.46 -0.67 1.29
CA ALA A 131 9.55 -0.44 2.24
C ALA A 131 10.02 1.02 2.18
N THR A 132 9.15 1.95 2.55
CA THR A 132 9.50 3.37 2.53
C THR A 132 10.39 3.69 3.74
N ASP A 133 11.68 3.90 3.50
CA ASP A 133 12.60 4.44 4.50
C ASP A 133 12.05 5.79 5.00
N GLY A 134 11.83 5.91 6.31
CA GLY A 134 11.22 7.10 6.91
C GLY A 134 9.71 7.23 6.69
N ALA A 135 9.00 6.15 6.34
CA ALA A 135 7.54 6.12 6.26
C ALA A 135 6.89 6.78 7.49
N GLU A 136 5.95 7.69 7.24
CA GLU A 136 5.21 8.38 8.29
C GLU A 136 4.40 7.40 9.13
N SER A 137 4.13 7.77 10.39
CA SER A 137 3.24 6.96 11.24
C SER A 137 1.83 6.88 10.63
N LEU A 138 1.10 5.81 10.91
CA LEU A 138 -0.30 5.68 10.47
C LEU A 138 -1.14 6.91 10.86
N THR A 139 -0.89 7.48 12.04
CA THR A 139 -1.54 8.71 12.49
C THR A 139 -1.28 9.87 11.53
N LYS A 140 -0.02 10.11 11.15
CA LYS A 140 0.34 11.17 10.20
C LYS A 140 -0.26 10.92 8.82
N TRP A 141 -0.21 9.67 8.35
CA TRP A 141 -0.84 9.27 7.10
C TRP A 141 -2.35 9.57 7.11
N LEU A 142 -3.08 9.15 8.16
CA LEU A 142 -4.51 9.42 8.29
C LEU A 142 -4.80 10.93 8.35
N SER A 143 -3.98 11.69 9.07
CA SER A 143 -4.08 13.15 9.16
C SER A 143 -3.84 13.86 7.83
N ALA A 144 -2.92 13.37 7.00
CA ALA A 144 -2.65 13.91 5.67
C ALA A 144 -3.74 13.54 4.64
N PHE A 145 -4.34 12.35 4.77
CA PHE A 145 -5.27 11.81 3.76
C PHE A 145 -6.76 12.03 4.05
N LEU A 146 -7.18 12.02 5.31
CA LEU A 146 -8.60 11.97 5.68
C LEU A 146 -9.16 13.25 6.28
N GLY A 147 -8.36 14.27 6.53
CA GLY A 147 -8.91 15.48 7.12
C GLY A 147 -8.13 16.74 6.90
N PRO A 148 -8.79 17.88 7.17
CA PRO A 148 -8.12 18.93 7.86
C PRO A 148 -7.73 18.44 9.27
N SER A 149 -6.44 18.33 9.60
CA SER A 149 -5.93 18.20 10.97
C SER A 149 -5.22 19.50 11.37
N GLU A 150 -4.83 19.67 12.63
CA GLU A 150 -4.06 20.85 13.05
C GLU A 150 -2.81 21.06 12.17
N ASP A 151 -2.21 19.96 11.70
CA ASP A 151 -1.00 19.96 10.87
C ASP A 151 -1.29 20.05 9.35
N PHE A 152 -2.49 19.64 8.90
CA PHE A 152 -2.87 19.62 7.49
C PHE A 152 -4.22 20.31 7.31
N PRO A 153 -4.31 21.62 7.04
CA PRO A 153 -5.59 22.32 6.93
C PRO A 153 -6.31 22.10 5.59
N GLU A 154 -5.64 21.49 4.61
CA GLU A 154 -6.18 21.30 3.26
C GLU A 154 -7.21 20.16 3.22
N SER A 155 -8.29 20.36 2.46
CA SER A 155 -9.38 19.38 2.36
C SER A 155 -9.26 18.45 1.14
N VAL A 156 -8.15 18.53 0.39
CA VAL A 156 -7.94 17.77 -0.84
C VAL A 156 -6.56 17.13 -0.81
N ALA A 157 -6.53 15.80 -0.73
CA ALA A 157 -5.32 15.01 -0.88
C ALA A 157 -5.26 14.41 -2.29
N ILE A 158 -4.12 14.56 -2.98
CA ILE A 158 -3.90 14.00 -4.32
C ILE A 158 -2.84 12.91 -4.21
N LEU A 159 -3.19 11.69 -4.62
CA LEU A 159 -2.25 10.58 -4.74
C LEU A 159 -1.73 10.50 -6.17
N ASP A 160 -0.48 10.91 -6.37
CA ASP A 160 0.22 10.71 -7.63
C ASP A 160 0.80 9.28 -7.68
N LEU A 161 0.21 8.44 -8.53
CA LEU A 161 0.62 7.04 -8.73
C LEU A 161 1.32 6.83 -10.10
N SER A 162 1.71 7.92 -10.77
CA SER A 162 2.24 7.88 -12.15
C SER A 162 3.52 7.06 -12.33
N LEU A 163 4.31 6.91 -11.26
CA LEU A 163 5.58 6.16 -11.28
C LEU A 163 5.45 4.72 -10.77
N ILE A 164 4.24 4.29 -10.38
CA ILE A 164 4.01 2.94 -9.84
C ILE A 164 3.69 1.98 -11.01
N PRO A 165 4.36 0.81 -11.09
CA PRO A 165 4.04 -0.19 -12.10
C PRO A 165 2.58 -0.66 -12.08
N SER A 166 2.05 -1.02 -13.25
CA SER A 166 0.65 -1.46 -13.43
C SER A 166 0.26 -2.67 -12.57
N ASP A 167 1.23 -3.53 -12.28
CA ASP A 167 1.02 -4.79 -11.56
C ASP A 167 0.79 -4.55 -10.05
N VAL A 168 1.19 -3.36 -9.58
CA VAL A 168 1.26 -2.97 -8.17
C VAL A 168 0.22 -1.92 -7.86
N VAL A 169 -0.02 -1.01 -8.81
CA VAL A 169 -0.93 0.12 -8.62
C VAL A 169 -2.33 -0.35 -8.18
N HIS A 170 -2.81 -1.49 -8.70
CA HIS A 170 -4.08 -2.10 -8.27
C HIS A 170 -4.08 -2.48 -6.79
N ILE A 171 -3.01 -3.10 -6.32
CA ILE A 171 -2.85 -3.50 -4.91
C ILE A 171 -2.76 -2.26 -4.03
N ALA A 172 -1.93 -1.29 -4.41
CA ALA A 172 -1.76 -0.05 -3.67
C ALA A 172 -3.10 0.69 -3.53
N VAL A 173 -3.83 0.89 -4.62
CA VAL A 173 -5.15 1.54 -4.62
C VAL A 173 -6.15 0.75 -3.77
N ALA A 174 -6.16 -0.59 -3.87
CA ALA A 174 -7.04 -1.44 -3.06
C ALA A 174 -6.77 -1.27 -1.55
N VAL A 175 -5.49 -1.29 -1.15
CA VAL A 175 -5.06 -1.12 0.24
C VAL A 175 -5.42 0.27 0.74
N ILE A 176 -5.12 1.33 -0.03
CA ILE A 176 -5.47 2.71 0.33
C ILE A 176 -6.98 2.84 0.51
N ALA A 177 -7.77 2.35 -0.45
CA ALA A 177 -9.24 2.42 -0.39
C ALA A 177 -9.78 1.67 0.83
N ARG A 178 -9.22 0.48 1.15
CA ARG A 178 -9.56 -0.29 2.34
C ARG A 178 -9.23 0.48 3.61
N LEU A 179 -8.03 1.04 3.72
CA LEU A 179 -7.58 1.83 4.87
C LEU A 179 -8.49 3.04 5.12
N VAL A 180 -8.84 3.78 4.08
CA VAL A 180 -9.78 4.92 4.17
C VAL A 180 -11.14 4.46 4.69
N PHE A 181 -11.72 3.42 4.09
CA PHE A 181 -13.02 2.89 4.51
C PHE A 181 -13.03 2.44 5.97
N GLU A 182 -12.00 1.72 6.37
CA GLU A 182 -11.79 1.18 7.70
C GLU A 182 -11.53 2.26 8.77
N ALA A 183 -10.80 3.31 8.41
CA ALA A 183 -10.57 4.45 9.29
C ALA A 183 -11.87 5.21 9.58
N LEU A 184 -12.70 5.44 8.55
CA LEU A 184 -14.00 6.09 8.70
C LEU A 184 -14.99 5.23 9.50
N GLN A 185 -14.97 3.90 9.31
CA GLN A 185 -15.74 2.98 10.14
C GLN A 185 -15.33 3.04 11.61
N ARG A 186 -14.02 3.08 11.91
CA ARG A 186 -13.54 3.23 13.29
C ARG A 186 -13.90 4.60 13.87
N HIS A 187 -13.80 5.66 13.07
CA HIS A 187 -14.16 7.02 13.49
C HIS A 187 -15.63 7.12 13.92
N ILE A 188 -16.56 6.62 13.11
CA ILE A 188 -17.99 6.68 13.45
C ILE A 188 -18.32 5.81 14.66
N ASN A 189 -17.66 4.65 14.81
CA ASN A 189 -17.86 3.77 15.97
C ASN A 189 -17.35 4.42 17.26
N ALA A 190 -16.26 5.18 17.19
CA ALA A 190 -15.67 5.85 18.35
C ALA A 190 -16.39 7.15 18.73
N THR A 191 -16.83 7.94 17.74
CA THR A 191 -17.37 9.29 17.96
C THR A 191 -18.89 9.39 17.84
N GLY A 192 -19.53 8.41 17.19
CA GLY A 192 -20.94 8.47 16.78
C GLY A 192 -21.22 9.47 15.65
N GLN A 193 -20.20 10.13 15.11
CA GLN A 193 -20.32 11.14 14.06
C GLN A 193 -19.61 10.67 12.78
N ALA A 194 -20.23 10.97 11.64
CA ALA A 194 -19.61 10.68 10.35
C ALA A 194 -18.63 11.78 9.98
N LEU A 195 -17.51 11.41 9.37
CA LEU A 195 -16.56 12.33 8.73
C LEU A 195 -16.81 12.28 7.20
N PRO A 196 -17.52 13.28 6.62
CA PRO A 196 -17.87 13.24 5.21
C PRO A 196 -16.62 13.28 4.33
N THR A 197 -16.38 12.19 3.60
CA THR A 197 -15.18 12.00 2.78
C THR A 197 -15.59 11.57 1.39
N VAL A 198 -14.93 12.08 0.35
CA VAL A 198 -15.16 11.64 -1.04
C VAL A 198 -13.88 11.05 -1.59
N LEU A 199 -13.90 9.77 -1.92
CA LEU A 199 -12.83 9.11 -2.64
C LEU A 199 -13.05 9.31 -4.14
N VAL A 200 -12.10 9.97 -4.81
CA VAL A 200 -12.13 10.22 -6.26
C VAL A 200 -11.19 9.24 -6.95
N LEU A 201 -11.72 8.46 -7.88
CA LEU A 201 -10.95 7.54 -8.71
C LEU A 201 -10.92 8.02 -10.15
N GLU A 202 -9.76 8.52 -10.58
CA GLU A 202 -9.48 8.85 -11.98
C GLU A 202 -9.21 7.58 -12.79
N GLU A 203 -9.61 7.60 -14.06
CA GLU A 203 -9.57 6.46 -14.96
C GLU A 203 -10.05 5.16 -14.31
N ALA A 204 -11.23 5.24 -13.67
CA ALA A 204 -11.81 4.16 -12.89
C ALA A 204 -11.95 2.84 -13.66
N HIS A 205 -11.99 2.89 -15.00
CA HIS A 205 -11.99 1.70 -15.85
C HIS A 205 -10.68 0.91 -15.81
N ASN A 206 -9.58 1.49 -15.33
CA ASN A 206 -8.34 0.72 -15.10
C ASN A 206 -8.48 -0.16 -13.85
N PHE A 207 -9.14 0.34 -12.80
CA PHE A 207 -9.13 -0.29 -11.47
C PHE A 207 -10.38 -1.09 -11.13
N VAL A 208 -11.54 -0.72 -11.70
CA VAL A 208 -12.86 -1.26 -11.35
C VAL A 208 -13.51 -1.85 -12.60
N ARG A 209 -12.84 -2.82 -13.21
CA ARG A 209 -13.26 -3.43 -14.48
C ARG A 209 -14.44 -4.36 -14.32
N ARG A 210 -15.23 -4.52 -15.38
CA ARG A 210 -16.32 -5.50 -15.47
C ARG A 210 -15.79 -6.93 -15.50
N ASP A 211 -14.81 -7.17 -16.38
CA ASP A 211 -14.26 -8.49 -16.61
C ASP A 211 -12.91 -8.62 -15.90
N THR A 212 -12.65 -9.81 -15.38
CA THR A 212 -11.37 -10.14 -14.78
C THR A 212 -10.37 -10.42 -15.88
N ASP A 213 -9.22 -9.74 -15.86
CA ASP A 213 -8.14 -10.07 -16.78
C ASP A 213 -7.70 -11.51 -16.53
N ALA A 214 -7.66 -12.35 -17.57
CA ALA A 214 -7.20 -13.75 -17.46
C ALA A 214 -5.66 -13.88 -17.34
N GLY A 215 -4.98 -12.80 -16.92
CA GLY A 215 -3.52 -12.68 -16.87
C GLY A 215 -2.94 -12.83 -15.45
N ALA A 216 -1.62 -12.67 -15.34
CA ALA A 216 -0.90 -12.78 -14.07
C ALA A 216 -1.41 -11.82 -12.97
N ASN A 217 -2.03 -10.70 -13.35
CA ASN A 217 -2.55 -9.68 -12.44
C ASN A 217 -4.03 -9.88 -12.05
N ALA A 218 -4.68 -10.97 -12.48
CA ALA A 218 -6.10 -11.23 -12.25
C ALA A 218 -6.52 -10.99 -10.80
N GLN A 219 -5.73 -11.53 -9.85
CA GLN A 219 -6.02 -11.47 -8.42
C GLN A 219 -5.94 -10.04 -7.87
N ALA A 220 -4.94 -9.26 -8.28
CA ALA A 220 -4.76 -7.88 -7.82
C ALA A 220 -5.90 -6.99 -8.34
N THR A 221 -6.26 -7.12 -9.61
CA THR A 221 -7.39 -6.41 -10.22
C THR A 221 -8.70 -6.80 -9.54
N ASP A 222 -8.89 -8.08 -9.22
CA ASP A 222 -10.07 -8.55 -8.50
C ASP A 222 -10.19 -8.00 -7.08
N LEU A 223 -9.11 -8.00 -6.32
CA LEU A 223 -9.07 -7.42 -4.98
C LEU A 223 -9.42 -5.93 -5.01
N CYS A 224 -8.83 -5.19 -5.95
CA CYS A 224 -9.12 -3.79 -6.17
C CYS A 224 -10.61 -3.56 -6.49
N ARG A 225 -11.15 -4.29 -7.47
CA ARG A 225 -12.57 -4.24 -7.82
C ARG A 225 -13.48 -4.54 -6.63
N GLN A 226 -13.17 -5.59 -5.86
CA GLN A 226 -13.95 -5.97 -4.67
C GLN A 226 -13.94 -4.88 -3.59
N ALA A 227 -12.81 -4.22 -3.37
CA ALA A 227 -12.70 -3.11 -2.43
C ALA A 227 -13.65 -1.96 -2.82
N PHE A 228 -13.65 -1.55 -4.09
CA PHE A 228 -14.55 -0.50 -4.57
C PHE A 228 -16.02 -0.93 -4.63
N GLU A 229 -16.33 -2.19 -4.94
CA GLU A 229 -17.70 -2.73 -4.86
C GLU A 229 -18.24 -2.68 -3.42
N ARG A 230 -17.40 -3.02 -2.44
CA ARG A 230 -17.75 -2.90 -1.02
C ARG A 230 -17.98 -1.46 -0.62
N ILE A 231 -17.06 -0.55 -0.99
CA ILE A 231 -17.20 0.89 -0.73
C ILE A 231 -18.48 1.44 -1.36
N ALA A 232 -18.80 1.07 -2.60
CA ALA A 232 -19.99 1.52 -3.28
C ALA A 232 -21.29 1.07 -2.57
N ARG A 233 -21.31 -0.15 -2.00
CA ARG A 233 -22.47 -0.69 -1.27
C ARG A 233 -22.59 -0.17 0.17
N GLU A 234 -21.48 0.02 0.85
CA GLU A 234 -21.46 0.24 2.31
C GLU A 234 -20.97 1.62 2.73
N GLY A 235 -20.21 2.33 1.88
CA GLY A 235 -19.52 3.58 2.21
C GLY A 235 -20.45 4.66 2.78
N ARG A 236 -21.69 4.74 2.26
CA ARG A 236 -22.72 5.66 2.76
C ARG A 236 -22.99 5.52 4.27
N LYS A 237 -22.87 4.31 4.83
CA LYS A 237 -23.06 4.06 6.27
C LYS A 237 -22.02 4.77 7.13
N PHE A 238 -20.85 5.03 6.56
CA PHE A 238 -19.67 5.55 7.26
C PHE A 238 -19.29 6.97 6.80
N GLY A 239 -20.13 7.63 6.01
CA GLY A 239 -19.84 8.97 5.49
C GLY A 239 -18.89 9.01 4.29
N LEU A 240 -18.59 7.86 3.67
CA LEU A 240 -17.73 7.77 2.50
C LEU A 240 -18.55 7.80 1.19
N GLY A 241 -18.34 8.83 0.39
CA GLY A 241 -18.78 8.94 -1.00
C GLY A 241 -17.71 8.46 -1.98
N LEU A 242 -18.15 8.01 -3.16
CA LEU A 242 -17.27 7.58 -4.25
C LEU A 242 -17.58 8.40 -5.50
N LEU A 243 -16.55 8.98 -6.11
CA LEU A 243 -16.62 9.64 -7.43
C LEU A 243 -15.75 8.86 -8.39
N LEU A 244 -16.34 8.45 -9.52
CA LEU A 244 -15.66 7.69 -10.56
C LEU A 244 -15.59 8.54 -11.81
N ALA A 245 -14.38 8.84 -12.26
CA ALA A 245 -14.13 9.48 -13.55
C ALA A 245 -13.61 8.42 -14.52
N SER A 246 -14.27 8.26 -15.66
CA SER A 246 -13.86 7.29 -16.68
C SER A 246 -14.34 7.71 -18.06
N GLN A 247 -13.48 7.46 -19.04
CA GLN A 247 -13.77 7.62 -20.47
C GLN A 247 -14.52 6.42 -21.09
N ARG A 248 -14.51 5.25 -20.45
CA ARG A 248 -15.15 4.01 -20.92
C ARG A 248 -16.09 3.43 -19.86
N PRO A 249 -17.32 3.95 -19.72
CA PRO A 249 -18.23 3.48 -18.70
C PRO A 249 -18.65 2.01 -18.90
N SER A 250 -18.69 1.48 -20.13
CA SER A 250 -18.98 0.06 -20.40
C SER A 250 -17.94 -0.93 -19.87
N GLU A 251 -16.72 -0.47 -19.62
CA GLU A 251 -15.67 -1.30 -19.02
C GLU A 251 -15.74 -1.34 -17.49
N LEU A 252 -16.58 -0.52 -16.85
CA LEU A 252 -16.70 -0.47 -15.39
C LEU A 252 -17.56 -1.63 -14.84
N SER A 253 -17.28 -2.02 -13.59
CA SER A 253 -18.10 -2.99 -12.85
C SER A 253 -19.59 -2.56 -12.83
N PRO A 254 -20.50 -3.41 -13.34
CA PRO A 254 -21.94 -3.15 -13.26
C PRO A 254 -22.43 -2.99 -11.82
N THR A 255 -21.79 -3.67 -10.86
CA THR A 255 -22.09 -3.56 -9.43
C THR A 255 -21.88 -2.13 -8.95
N VAL A 256 -20.73 -1.54 -9.29
CA VAL A 256 -20.38 -0.19 -8.85
C VAL A 256 -21.25 0.86 -9.54
N LEU A 257 -21.48 0.71 -10.85
CA LEU A 257 -22.37 1.58 -11.62
C LEU A 257 -23.81 1.56 -11.07
N ALA A 258 -24.32 0.40 -10.64
CA ALA A 258 -25.66 0.28 -10.07
C ALA A 258 -25.81 0.99 -8.70
N GLN A 259 -24.71 1.28 -8.00
CA GLN A 259 -24.73 2.07 -6.77
C GLN A 259 -24.54 3.58 -7.02
N CYS A 260 -24.20 3.98 -8.25
CA CYS A 260 -24.04 5.38 -8.61
C CYS A 260 -25.41 6.05 -8.75
N ASN A 261 -25.68 7.00 -7.86
CA ASN A 261 -26.98 7.69 -7.80
C ASN A 261 -27.01 9.02 -8.55
N SER A 262 -25.86 9.51 -9.02
CA SER A 262 -25.69 10.77 -9.74
C SER A 262 -24.71 10.57 -10.88
N PHE A 263 -25.01 11.16 -12.03
CA PHE A 263 -24.18 11.05 -13.22
C PHE A 263 -23.96 12.44 -13.83
N LEU A 264 -22.69 12.74 -14.12
CA LEU A 264 -22.28 13.90 -14.91
C LEU A 264 -21.74 13.38 -16.24
N LEU A 265 -22.58 13.41 -17.27
CA LEU A 265 -22.29 12.82 -18.57
C LEU A 265 -21.75 13.89 -19.52
N HIS A 266 -20.48 13.74 -19.91
CA HIS A 266 -19.90 14.50 -21.00
C HIS A 266 -20.23 13.85 -22.35
N ARG A 267 -19.61 14.36 -23.42
CA ARG A 267 -19.74 13.79 -24.76
C ARG A 267 -19.34 12.32 -24.78
N ILE A 268 -20.27 11.45 -25.21
CA ILE A 268 -20.04 10.02 -25.41
C ILE A 268 -20.44 9.69 -26.85
N VAL A 269 -19.45 9.28 -27.64
CA VAL A 269 -19.64 8.95 -29.07
C VAL A 269 -19.86 7.46 -29.28
N ASN A 270 -19.26 6.61 -28.44
CA ASN A 270 -19.38 5.16 -28.53
C ASN A 270 -20.84 4.72 -28.28
N ASP A 271 -21.35 3.81 -29.10
CA ASP A 271 -22.73 3.32 -29.07
C ASP A 271 -23.00 2.36 -27.89
N VAL A 272 -22.04 1.52 -27.55
CA VAL A 272 -22.09 0.61 -26.39
C VAL A 272 -22.21 1.42 -25.09
N ASP A 273 -21.38 2.45 -24.93
CA ASP A 273 -21.41 3.34 -23.77
C ASP A 273 -22.72 4.14 -23.69
N GLN A 274 -23.20 4.67 -24.81
CA GLN A 274 -24.50 5.35 -24.86
C GLN A 274 -25.65 4.43 -24.43
N ASN A 275 -25.64 3.18 -24.92
CA ASN A 275 -26.67 2.21 -24.59
C ASN A 275 -26.60 1.77 -23.12
N LEU A 276 -25.41 1.67 -22.53
CA LEU A 276 -25.27 1.45 -21.09
C LEU A 276 -25.88 2.58 -20.29
N VAL A 277 -25.52 3.83 -20.61
CA VAL A 277 -26.05 5.01 -19.91
C VAL A 277 -27.57 5.08 -20.01
N ARG A 278 -28.15 4.80 -21.18
CA ARG A 278 -29.61 4.74 -21.37
C ARG A 278 -30.30 3.70 -20.49
N ARG A 279 -29.62 2.61 -20.12
CA ARG A 279 -30.16 1.58 -19.22
C ARG A 279 -30.08 1.96 -17.74
N LEU A 280 -29.15 2.84 -17.38
CA LEU A 280 -28.94 3.29 -15.99
C LEU A 280 -29.88 4.43 -15.60
N VAL A 281 -30.51 5.07 -16.58
CA VAL A 281 -31.27 6.32 -16.42
C VAL A 281 -32.73 6.08 -16.85
N PRO A 282 -33.73 6.71 -16.21
CA PRO A 282 -35.13 6.55 -16.60
C PRO A 282 -35.40 6.87 -18.07
N ASP A 283 -36.23 6.06 -18.74
CA ASP A 283 -36.57 6.18 -20.17
C ASP A 283 -37.08 7.56 -20.59
N ALA A 284 -37.73 8.29 -19.66
CA ALA A 284 -38.22 9.65 -19.87
C ALA A 284 -37.12 10.65 -20.29
N LEU A 285 -35.85 10.30 -20.10
CA LEU A 285 -34.68 11.12 -20.44
C LEU A 285 -34.04 10.72 -21.77
N GLY A 286 -34.62 9.77 -22.50
CA GLY A 286 -34.07 9.25 -23.76
C GLY A 286 -33.82 10.32 -24.83
N GLY A 287 -34.68 11.35 -24.92
CA GLY A 287 -34.49 12.46 -25.86
C GLY A 287 -33.24 13.28 -25.55
N LEU A 288 -33.01 13.57 -24.27
CA LEU A 288 -31.86 14.33 -23.80
C LEU A 288 -30.55 13.51 -23.89
N LEU A 289 -30.62 12.20 -23.66
CA LEU A 289 -29.49 11.28 -23.89
C LEU A 289 -29.18 11.07 -25.39
N GLY A 290 -30.07 11.48 -26.29
CA GLY A 290 -29.81 11.50 -27.74
C GLY A 290 -28.77 12.54 -28.14
N GLU A 291 -28.55 13.56 -27.32
CA GLU A 291 -27.59 14.65 -27.58
C GLU A 291 -26.15 14.33 -27.14
N LEU A 292 -25.94 13.24 -26.39
CA LEU A 292 -24.62 12.85 -25.89
C LEU A 292 -23.50 12.86 -26.94
N PRO A 293 -23.70 12.38 -28.19
CA PRO A 293 -22.64 12.38 -29.21
C PRO A 293 -22.26 13.77 -29.72
N THR A 294 -23.18 14.73 -29.64
CA THR A 294 -23.04 16.08 -30.21
C THR A 294 -22.70 17.14 -29.16
N LEU A 295 -22.64 16.77 -27.87
CA LEU A 295 -22.26 17.68 -26.80
C LEU A 295 -20.90 18.35 -27.07
N PRO A 296 -20.83 19.69 -27.03
CA PRO A 296 -19.57 20.43 -27.07
C PRO A 296 -18.68 20.07 -25.87
N SER A 297 -17.36 20.25 -26.04
CA SER A 297 -16.44 20.27 -24.91
C SER A 297 -16.91 21.26 -23.85
N GLN A 298 -16.66 20.97 -22.58
CA GLN A 298 -17.09 21.76 -21.43
C GLN A 298 -18.60 21.68 -21.12
N GLN A 299 -19.43 21.09 -21.97
CA GLN A 299 -20.83 20.81 -21.65
C GLN A 299 -21.01 19.40 -21.10
N ALA A 300 -22.00 19.24 -20.23
CA ALA A 300 -22.37 17.97 -19.62
C ALA A 300 -23.86 17.93 -19.27
N ILE A 301 -24.40 16.73 -19.23
CA ILE A 301 -25.73 16.46 -18.69
C ILE A 301 -25.56 15.98 -17.25
N LEU A 302 -26.17 16.69 -16.29
CA LEU A 302 -26.21 16.29 -14.89
C LEU A 302 -27.58 15.70 -14.55
N LEU A 303 -27.58 14.52 -13.94
CA LEU A 303 -28.79 13.79 -13.57
C LEU A 303 -28.59 12.98 -12.28
N GLY A 304 -29.70 12.47 -11.73
CA GLY A 304 -29.72 11.71 -10.49
C GLY A 304 -29.82 12.61 -9.26
N TRP A 305 -29.43 12.09 -8.09
CA TRP A 305 -29.63 12.73 -6.79
C TRP A 305 -28.97 14.11 -6.62
N ALA A 306 -27.96 14.43 -7.44
CA ALA A 306 -27.29 15.72 -7.42
C ALA A 306 -28.21 16.88 -7.87
N VAL A 307 -29.29 16.61 -8.62
CA VAL A 307 -30.21 17.64 -9.13
C VAL A 307 -31.67 17.17 -9.11
N PRO A 308 -32.65 18.06 -8.83
CA PRO A 308 -34.06 17.66 -8.78
C PRO A 308 -34.63 17.28 -10.15
N THR A 309 -34.10 17.89 -11.21
CA THR A 309 -34.43 17.59 -12.61
C THR A 309 -33.15 17.57 -13.42
N PRO A 310 -33.02 16.70 -14.45
CA PRO A 310 -31.85 16.68 -15.30
C PRO A 310 -31.60 18.02 -15.98
N VAL A 311 -30.34 18.44 -16.02
CA VAL A 311 -29.94 19.73 -16.58
C VAL A 311 -28.76 19.57 -17.53
N LEU A 312 -28.83 20.26 -18.66
CA LEU A 312 -27.67 20.52 -19.49
C LEU A 312 -26.91 21.71 -18.89
N LEU A 313 -25.65 21.49 -18.52
CA LEU A 313 -24.80 22.50 -17.88
C LEU A 313 -23.53 22.74 -18.67
N LYS A 314 -22.90 23.88 -18.40
CA LYS A 314 -21.55 24.22 -18.86
C LYS A 314 -20.63 24.31 -17.65
N VAL A 315 -19.56 23.52 -17.66
CA VAL A 315 -18.52 23.53 -16.63
C VAL A 315 -17.75 24.86 -16.70
N ARG A 316 -17.51 25.51 -15.57
CA ARG A 316 -16.78 26.79 -15.52
C ARG A 316 -15.31 26.62 -15.88
N ASP A 317 -14.74 27.61 -16.55
CA ASP A 317 -13.30 27.69 -16.80
C ASP A 317 -12.50 27.86 -15.50
N LEU A 318 -11.40 27.11 -15.40
CA LEU A 318 -10.41 27.34 -14.35
C LEU A 318 -9.42 28.45 -14.76
N PRO A 319 -9.03 29.35 -13.82
CA PRO A 319 -7.88 30.24 -13.99
C PRO A 319 -6.63 29.46 -14.43
N LYS A 320 -5.78 30.04 -15.27
CA LYS A 320 -4.58 29.34 -15.81
C LYS A 320 -3.70 28.72 -14.71
N ALA A 321 -3.55 29.40 -13.58
CA ALA A 321 -2.75 28.92 -12.44
C ALA A 321 -3.36 27.69 -11.73
N GLN A 322 -4.65 27.42 -11.92
CA GLN A 322 -5.38 26.31 -11.29
C GLN A 322 -5.66 25.17 -12.26
N ARG A 323 -5.22 25.29 -13.53
CA ARG A 323 -5.44 24.23 -14.52
C ARG A 323 -4.46 23.08 -14.25
N PRO A 324 -4.92 21.81 -14.37
CA PRO A 324 -4.01 20.68 -14.32
C PRO A 324 -2.98 20.77 -15.45
N ARG A 325 -1.82 20.13 -15.26
CA ARG A 325 -0.80 19.99 -16.30
C ARG A 325 -1.22 18.93 -17.32
N SER A 326 -2.27 19.22 -18.08
CA SER A 326 -2.94 18.29 -19.00
C SER A 326 -2.71 18.66 -20.47
N HIS A 327 -1.65 19.39 -20.78
CA HIS A 327 -1.37 19.75 -22.18
C HIS A 327 -0.84 18.52 -22.91
N ASP A 328 -1.53 18.12 -23.96
CA ASP A 328 -1.02 17.13 -24.90
C ASP A 328 0.37 17.57 -25.38
N PRO A 329 1.32 16.62 -25.53
CA PRO A 329 2.56 16.93 -26.19
C PRO A 329 2.25 17.54 -27.56
N LYS A 330 3.00 18.57 -27.96
CA LYS A 330 2.85 19.23 -29.26
C LYS A 330 3.38 18.33 -30.38
N PHE A 331 2.77 17.16 -30.52
CA PHE A 331 3.23 16.06 -31.35
C PHE A 331 3.48 16.53 -32.78
N TRP A 332 2.53 17.28 -33.37
CA TRP A 332 2.67 17.79 -34.73
C TRP A 332 3.82 18.77 -34.89
N ASP A 333 4.01 19.71 -33.95
CA ASP A 333 5.11 20.68 -34.02
C ASP A 333 6.46 19.97 -33.88
N THR A 334 6.54 18.99 -32.98
CA THR A 334 7.74 18.17 -32.78
C THR A 334 8.02 17.27 -33.99
N TRP A 335 7.00 16.63 -34.56
CA TRP A 335 7.10 15.75 -35.71
C TRP A 335 7.53 16.48 -36.98
N LEU A 336 7.03 17.70 -37.17
CA LEU A 336 7.39 18.58 -38.29
C LEU A 336 8.71 19.32 -38.06
N GLY A 337 9.34 19.17 -36.89
CA GLY A 337 10.59 19.85 -36.53
C GLY A 337 10.45 21.36 -36.30
N THR A 338 9.23 21.86 -36.12
CA THR A 338 8.95 23.28 -35.86
C THR A 338 9.01 23.62 -34.36
N ALA A 339 8.96 22.62 -33.49
CA ALA A 339 9.22 22.72 -32.06
C ALA A 339 9.92 21.45 -31.53
N GLY A 340 10.32 21.46 -30.26
CA GLY A 340 10.99 20.34 -29.60
C GLY A 340 12.52 20.46 -29.57
N SER A 341 13.15 19.74 -28.66
CA SER A 341 14.61 19.67 -28.52
C SER A 341 15.11 18.32 -29.01
N VAL A 342 16.35 18.27 -29.53
CA VAL A 342 17.03 17.00 -29.77
C VAL A 342 17.12 16.27 -28.42
N PRO A 343 16.65 15.01 -28.33
CA PRO A 343 16.65 14.27 -27.08
C PRO A 343 18.08 14.02 -26.61
N ASN A 344 18.36 14.33 -25.34
CA ASN A 344 19.61 13.93 -24.70
C ASN A 344 19.46 12.50 -24.17
N TRP A 345 19.74 11.52 -25.03
CA TRP A 345 19.64 10.10 -24.66
C TRP A 345 20.61 9.70 -23.55
N ALA A 346 21.74 10.40 -23.39
CA ALA A 346 22.70 10.11 -22.33
C ALA A 346 22.10 10.40 -20.96
N ASP A 347 21.54 11.60 -20.76
CA ASP A 347 20.89 11.97 -19.49
C ASP A 347 19.70 11.04 -19.18
N ILE A 348 18.90 10.70 -20.20
CA ILE A 348 17.76 9.79 -20.03
C ILE A 348 18.25 8.39 -19.63
N ALA A 349 19.28 7.85 -20.29
CA ALA A 349 19.85 6.55 -19.96
C ALA A 349 20.40 6.54 -18.53
N THR A 350 21.17 7.56 -18.14
CA THR A 350 21.70 7.68 -16.77
C THR A 350 20.57 7.75 -15.73
N SER A 351 19.50 8.49 -16.03
CA SER A 351 18.34 8.56 -15.13
C SER A 351 17.58 7.24 -15.00
N TRP A 352 17.49 6.46 -16.09
CA TRP A 352 16.82 5.16 -16.08
C TRP A 352 17.66 4.11 -15.34
N GLU A 353 18.98 4.08 -15.59
CA GLU A 353 19.87 3.08 -15.00
C GLU A 353 20.07 3.27 -13.49
N ASN A 354 19.53 4.33 -12.87
CA ASN A 354 19.69 4.66 -11.45
C ASN A 354 21.16 4.67 -10.99
N VAL A 355 22.10 4.92 -11.90
CA VAL A 355 23.52 5.03 -11.57
C VAL A 355 23.72 6.39 -10.90
N SER A 356 23.91 6.38 -9.59
CA SER A 356 24.37 7.58 -8.88
C SER A 356 25.74 7.99 -9.47
N PRO A 357 25.97 9.29 -9.77
CA PRO A 357 27.21 9.76 -10.39
C PRO A 357 28.50 9.52 -9.57
N ASP A 358 28.41 8.93 -8.37
CA ASP A 358 29.54 8.74 -7.45
C ASP A 358 30.08 7.29 -7.38
N ALA A 359 29.67 6.39 -8.26
CA ALA A 359 30.12 4.98 -8.24
C ALA A 359 31.35 4.67 -9.14
N THR A 360 32.13 5.68 -9.55
CA THR A 360 33.41 5.48 -10.24
C THR A 360 34.51 6.35 -9.63
N GLY A 361 35.11 5.83 -8.55
CA GLY A 361 36.41 6.27 -8.01
C GLY A 361 37.43 5.16 -8.12
#